data_AF-A0A7X6YUG4-F1
#
_entry.id   AF-A0A7X6YUG4-F1
#
_cell.length_a   1.000
_cell.length_b   1.000
_cell.length_c   1.000
_cell.angle_alpha   90.00
_cell.angle_beta   90.00
_cell.angle_gamma   90.00
#
_symmetry.space_group_name_H-M   'P 1'
#
loop_
_entity.id
_entity.type
_entity.pdbx_description
1 polymer ?
#
loop_
_entity_poly.entity_id
_entity_poly.type
_entity_poly.pdbx_seq_one_letter_code
_entity_poly.pdbx_strand_id
1 'polypeptide(L)' 'MKKTTLLLVGIALVFAACDGQNIPQSSPEENPMRLFYEQPAAIWEEALPIGNGRLGAMVFGGVET' A
#
# COMPACT_ATOMS: atom_id res chain seq x y z
N MET A 1 -35.86 25.76 22.23
CA MET A 1 -35.80 24.29 22.38
C MET A 1 -35.86 23.55 21.03
N LYS A 2 -36.82 23.84 20.13
CA LYS A 2 -36.97 23.13 18.83
C LYS A 2 -35.79 23.30 17.84
N LYS A 3 -35.14 24.46 17.83
CA LYS A 3 -33.98 24.75 16.95
C LYS A 3 -32.70 24.02 17.39
N THR A 4 -32.52 23.83 18.71
CA THR A 4 -31.39 23.10 19.29
C THR A 4 -31.50 21.60 19.00
N THR A 5 -32.71 21.04 19.05
CA THR A 5 -32.98 19.65 18.64
C THR A 5 -32.69 19.43 17.15
N LEU A 6 -33.07 20.37 16.28
CA LEU A 6 -32.79 20.28 14.84
C LEU A 6 -31.27 20.32 14.54
N LEU A 7 -30.52 21.15 15.28
CA LEU A 7 -29.07 21.28 15.11
C LEU A 7 -28.31 20.03 15.58
N LEU A 8 -28.75 19.39 16.69
CA LEU A 8 -28.15 18.15 17.18
C LEU A 8 -28.45 16.94 16.29
N VAL A 9 -29.65 16.84 15.71
CA VAL A 9 -29.99 15.78 14.74
C VAL A 9 -29.16 15.91 13.46
N GLY A 10 -28.95 17.14 12.98
CA GLY A 10 -28.08 17.40 11.82
C GLY A 10 -26.63 16.99 12.05
N ILE A 11 -26.07 17.28 13.23
CA ILE A 11 -24.70 16.87 13.59
C ILE A 11 -24.58 15.35 13.72
N ALA A 12 -25.57 14.68 14.32
CA ALA A 12 -25.57 13.21 14.46
C ALA A 12 -25.61 12.48 13.09
N LEU A 13 -26.34 13.01 12.11
CA LEU A 13 -26.38 12.49 10.74
C LEU A 13 -25.05 12.65 10.00
N VAL A 14 -24.33 13.76 10.25
CA VAL A 14 -22.99 13.99 9.67
C VAL A 14 -21.96 13.03 10.27
N PHE A 15 -22.02 12.74 11.57
CA PHE A 15 -21.11 11.78 12.20
C PHE A 15 -21.35 10.33 11.74
N ALA A 16 -22.61 9.91 11.55
CA ALA A 16 -22.92 8.56 11.05
C ALA A 16 -22.54 8.34 9.58
N ALA A 17 -22.43 9.40 8.78
CA ALA A 17 -21.96 9.31 7.38
C ALA A 17 -20.44 9.14 7.26
N CYS A 18 -19.69 9.26 8.36
CA CYS A 18 -18.24 9.05 8.41
C CYS A 18 -17.83 7.64 8.87
N ASP A 19 -18.77 6.79 9.27
CA ASP A 19 -18.46 5.41 9.66
C ASP A 19 -18.68 4.44 8.50
N GLY A 20 -17.60 3.79 8.06
CA GLY A 20 -17.71 2.52 7.32
C GLY A 20 -17.08 2.47 5.93
N GLN A 21 -15.84 2.94 5.75
CA GLN A 21 -14.95 2.19 4.87
C GLN A 21 -14.57 0.91 5.65
N ASN A 22 -15.27 -0.19 5.39
CA ASN A 22 -14.72 -1.53 5.60
C ASN A 22 -13.46 -1.60 4.72
N ILE A 23 -12.33 -1.13 5.23
CA ILE A 23 -11.04 -1.42 4.63
C ILE A 23 -10.89 -2.93 4.78
N PRO A 24 -10.91 -3.72 3.70
CA PRO A 24 -10.54 -5.12 3.81
C PRO A 24 -9.17 -5.10 4.48
N GLN A 25 -9.05 -5.68 5.68
CA GLN A 25 -7.74 -5.93 6.25
C GLN A 25 -7.08 -6.90 5.29
N SER A 26 -6.31 -6.35 4.34
CA SER A 26 -5.33 -7.11 3.59
C SER A 26 -4.57 -7.90 4.64
N SER A 27 -4.63 -9.22 4.54
CA SER A 27 -3.81 -10.09 5.37
C SER A 27 -2.36 -9.57 5.33
N PRO A 28 -1.55 -9.82 6.37
CA PRO A 28 -0.20 -9.24 6.48
C PRO A 28 0.77 -9.49 5.31
N GLU A 29 0.37 -10.20 4.25
CA GLU A 29 1.30 -10.75 3.26
C GLU A 29 1.14 -10.21 1.84
N GLU A 30 -0.01 -9.66 1.45
CA GLU A 30 -0.19 -9.16 0.08
C GLU A 30 0.15 -7.66 0.03
N ASN A 31 1.43 -7.35 -0.14
CA ASN A 31 1.86 -6.02 -0.51
C ASN A 31 1.78 -5.90 -2.04
N PRO A 32 0.77 -5.21 -2.61
CA PRO A 32 0.59 -5.13 -4.05
C PRO A 32 1.74 -4.38 -4.78
N MET A 33 2.63 -3.72 -4.05
CA MET A 33 3.81 -3.02 -4.57
C MET A 33 5.11 -3.82 -4.38
N ARG A 34 5.04 -5.11 -4.09
CA ARG A 34 6.20 -6.00 -4.03
C ARG A 34 6.41 -6.71 -5.37
N LEU A 35 7.61 -6.60 -5.92
CA LEU A 35 8.08 -7.46 -7.00
C LEU A 35 8.80 -8.68 -6.38
N PHE A 36 8.40 -9.89 -6.77
CA PHE A 36 8.95 -11.15 -6.26
C PHE A 36 9.19 -12.13 -7.41
N TYR A 37 10.30 -12.88 -7.36
CA TYR A 37 10.73 -13.82 -8.40
C TYR A 37 11.30 -15.08 -7.74
N GLU A 38 11.04 -16.24 -8.33
CA GLU A 38 11.41 -17.55 -7.77
C GLU A 38 12.84 -17.98 -8.10
N GLN A 39 13.53 -17.27 -9.00
CA GLN A 39 14.86 -17.62 -9.49
C GLN A 39 15.73 -16.37 -9.68
N PRO A 40 17.07 -16.51 -9.58
CA PRO A 40 17.99 -15.41 -9.89
C PRO A 40 17.98 -15.08 -11.38
N ALA A 41 18.36 -13.85 -11.72
CA ALA A 41 18.52 -13.39 -13.09
C ALA A 41 19.71 -14.10 -13.75
N ALA A 42 19.55 -14.55 -14.99
CA ALA A 42 20.62 -15.15 -15.79
C ALA A 42 21.33 -14.12 -16.68
N ILE A 43 20.59 -13.10 -17.12
CA ILE A 43 21.09 -12.00 -17.95
C ILE A 43 20.76 -10.64 -17.32
N TRP A 44 21.41 -9.58 -17.82
CA TRP A 44 21.32 -8.23 -17.26
C TRP A 44 19.90 -7.65 -17.32
N GLU A 45 19.17 -7.97 -18.39
CA GLU A 45 17.79 -7.51 -18.64
C GLU A 45 16.77 -8.08 -17.64
N GLU A 46 17.10 -9.20 -16.99
CA GLU A 46 16.27 -9.84 -15.97
C GLU A 46 16.56 -9.32 -14.54
N ALA A 47 17.68 -8.63 -14.35
CA ALA A 47 18.11 -8.17 -13.04
C ALA A 47 17.30 -6.96 -12.55
N LEU A 48 17.14 -6.83 -11.23
CA LEU A 48 16.32 -5.77 -10.65
C LEU A 48 17.09 -4.46 -10.52
N PRO A 49 16.61 -3.35 -11.14
CA PRO A 49 17.27 -2.06 -11.04
C PRO A 49 16.95 -1.39 -9.70
N ILE A 50 17.99 -0.89 -9.04
CA ILE A 50 17.87 -0.03 -7.85
C ILE A 50 18.70 1.24 -8.03
N GLY A 51 18.30 2.34 -7.39
CA GLY A 51 19.05 3.59 -7.47
C GLY A 51 18.47 4.72 -6.63
N ASN A 52 19.27 5.76 -6.45
CA ASN A 52 18.89 6.98 -5.69
C ASN A 52 18.98 8.27 -6.52
N GLY A 53 18.99 8.13 -7.85
CA GLY A 53 19.11 9.24 -8.80
C GLY A 53 20.54 9.70 -9.10
N ARG A 54 21.54 9.33 -8.29
CA ARG A 54 22.97 9.57 -8.57
C ARG A 54 23.71 8.29 -8.90
N LEU A 55 23.42 7.22 -8.18
CA LEU A 55 23.98 5.89 -8.40
C LEU A 55 22.86 4.91 -8.70
N GLY A 56 23.20 3.89 -9.49
CA GLY A 56 22.33 2.76 -9.80
C GLY A 56 23.11 1.45 -9.74
N ALA A 57 22.40 0.37 -9.47
CA ALA A 57 22.92 -0.99 -9.47
C ALA A 57 21.86 -1.96 -9.98
N MET A 58 22.31 -3.11 -10.46
CA MET A 58 21.46 -4.21 -10.93
C MET A 58 21.65 -5.41 -10.02
N VAL A 59 20.56 -5.93 -9.47
CA VAL A 59 20.59 -7.05 -8.51
C VAL A 59 20.21 -8.34 -9.23
N PHE A 60 21.15 -9.29 -9.29
CA PHE A 60 20.96 -10.59 -9.96
C PHE A 60 20.33 -11.65 -9.04
N GLY A 61 20.51 -11.55 -7.72
CA GLY A 61 19.94 -12.49 -6.74
C GLY A 61 20.60 -13.87 -6.66
N GLY A 62 21.67 -14.12 -7.43
CA GLY A 62 22.48 -15.33 -7.32
C GLY A 62 23.34 -15.34 -6.06
N VAL A 63 23.58 -16.54 -5.50
CA VAL A 63 24.60 -16.76 -4.46
C VAL A 63 25.84 -17.35 -5.12
N GLU A 64 26.99 -16.72 -4.95
CA GLU A 64 28.26 -17.39 -5.23
C GLU A 64 28.49 -18.44 -4.13
N THR A 65 28.88 -19.64 -4.54
CA THR A 65 29.24 -20.75 -3.63
C THR A 65 30.74 -20.93 -3.58
#